data_AF-A0AAV7BX97-F1
#
_entry.id   AF-A0AAV7BX97-F1
#
_cell.length_a   1.000
_cell.length_b   1.000
_cell.length_c   1.000
_cell.angle_alpha   90.00
_cell.angle_beta   90.00
_cell.angle_gamma   90.00
#
_symmetry.space_group_name_H-M   'P 1'
#
loop_
_entity.id
_entity.type
_entity.pdbx_description
1 polymer ?
#
loop_
_entity_poly.entity_id
_entity_poly.type
_entity_poly.pdbx_seq_one_letter_code
_entity_poly.pdbx_strand_id
1 'polypeptide(L)'
;MGKNTMVRKVIRGHLENNSALEKLLPHIKGNVGFLFTKEDLTEVQDMLLANKVPASARAGAVAPCEVTVSAQNTGLDPENASFFQAFGITTKISRGTIEILSYVQLIKTGDKVGASEATLLTMLNIFPFSIPV
;
A
#
# COMPACT_ATOMS: atom_id res chain seq x y z
N MET A 1 0.11 3.33 18.86
CA MET A 1 -0.67 4.36 18.14
C MET A 1 -1.33 5.26 19.17
N GLY A 2 -0.93 6.53 19.25
CA GLY A 2 -1.42 7.48 20.26
C GLY A 2 -2.28 8.56 19.65
N LYS A 3 -3.19 9.17 20.43
CA LYS A 3 -3.97 10.33 19.98
C LYS A 3 -3.07 11.55 19.87
N ASN A 4 -2.89 12.09 18.66
CA ASN A 4 -1.99 13.22 18.39
C ASN A 4 -2.19 14.43 19.33
N THR A 5 -3.44 14.72 19.72
CA THR A 5 -3.73 15.82 20.65
C THR A 5 -3.20 15.57 22.06
N MET A 6 -3.25 14.33 22.54
CA MET A 6 -2.69 13.96 23.85
C MET A 6 -1.17 13.97 23.82
N VAL A 7 -0.56 13.41 22.76
CA VAL A 7 0.89 13.43 22.59
C VAL A 7 1.43 14.86 22.61
N ARG A 8 0.83 15.77 21.82
CA ARG A 8 1.24 17.19 21.80
C ARG A 8 1.09 17.85 23.17
N LYS A 9 0.05 17.51 23.94
CA LYS A 9 -0.16 18.06 25.30
C LYS A 9 0.94 17.60 26.26
N VAL A 10 1.30 16.32 26.22
CA VAL A 10 2.36 15.74 27.07
C VAL A 10 3.72 16.32 26.70
N ILE A 11 4.05 16.40 25.41
CA ILE A 11 5.31 16.97 24.93
C ILE A 11 5.44 18.45 25.36
N ARG A 12 4.34 19.22 25.28
CA ARG A 12 4.32 20.61 25.78
C ARG A 12 4.56 20.72 27.28
N GLY A 13 4.02 19.79 28.07
CA GLY A 13 4.24 19.73 29.52
C GLY A 13 5.66 19.31 29.94
N HIS A 14 6.49 18.86 29.00
CA HIS A 14 7.90 18.50 29.25
C HIS A 14 8.89 19.41 28.49
N LEU A 15 8.41 20.52 27.93
CA LEU A 15 9.26 21.51 27.26
C LEU A 15 10.31 22.13 28.20
N GLU A 16 9.97 22.30 29.48
CA GLU A 16 10.86 22.85 30.50
C GLU A 16 12.14 22.01 30.69
N ASN A 17 12.03 20.69 30.43
CA ASN A 17 13.15 19.77 30.57
C ASN A 17 13.96 19.59 29.28
N ASN A 18 13.37 19.89 28.11
CA ASN A 18 14.03 19.74 26.82
C ASN A 18 13.39 20.62 25.73
N SER A 19 14.08 21.72 25.37
CA SER A 19 13.64 22.68 24.36
C SER A 19 13.60 22.12 22.93
N ALA A 20 14.31 21.02 22.65
CA ALA A 20 14.30 20.39 21.32
C ALA A 20 12.92 19.79 20.96
N LEU A 21 12.10 19.48 21.97
CA LEU A 21 10.75 18.93 21.80
C LEU A 21 9.78 19.91 21.11
N GLU A 22 10.07 21.21 21.13
CA GLU A 22 9.24 22.21 20.46
C GLU A 22 9.26 22.03 18.94
N LYS A 23 10.43 21.66 18.39
CA LYS A 23 10.64 21.41 16.95
C LYS A 23 9.86 20.18 16.44
N LEU A 24 9.46 19.27 17.33
CA LEU A 24 8.70 18.06 16.99
C LEU A 24 7.19 18.35 16.81
N LEU A 25 6.63 19.34 17.50
CA LEU A 25 5.20 19.67 17.45
C LEU A 25 4.62 19.89 16.03
N PRO A 26 5.28 20.62 15.11
CA PRO A 26 4.75 20.81 13.76
C PRO A 26 4.70 19.53 12.92
N HIS A 27 5.53 18.53 13.24
CA HIS A 27 5.66 17.28 12.48
C HIS A 27 4.66 16.20 12.89
N ILE A 28 4.03 16.31 14.07
CA ILE A 28 3.04 15.32 14.56
C ILE A 28 1.68 15.57 13.89
N LYS A 29 1.51 15.20 12.62
CA LYS A 29 0.26 15.34 11.84
C LYS A 29 -0.07 14.03 11.10
N GLY A 30 -1.36 13.71 10.97
CA GLY A 30 -1.81 12.47 10.32
C GLY A 30 -1.65 11.23 11.21
N ASN A 31 -1.42 10.06 10.60
CA ASN A 31 -1.13 8.83 11.34
C ASN A 31 0.37 8.82 11.70
N VAL A 32 0.68 8.98 12.98
CA VAL A 32 2.07 9.09 13.48
C VAL A 32 2.37 7.97 14.47
N GLY A 33 3.51 7.33 14.30
CA GLY A 33 4.12 6.41 15.26
C GLY A 33 5.40 7.01 15.84
N PHE A 34 5.72 6.70 17.09
CA PHE A 34 7.04 6.98 17.67
C PHE A 34 7.82 5.68 17.74
N LEU A 35 9.00 5.67 17.12
CA LEU A 35 9.97 4.60 17.26
C LEU A 35 11.05 5.08 18.23
N PHE A 36 11.27 4.33 19.30
CA PHE A 36 12.32 4.63 20.27
C PHE A 36 13.44 3.62 20.04
N THR A 37 14.57 4.09 19.52
CA THR A 37 15.75 3.27 19.25
C THR A 37 16.97 3.89 19.96
N LYS A 38 17.93 3.04 20.29
CA LYS A 38 19.25 3.45 20.80
C LYS A 38 20.36 3.34 19.75
N GLU A 39 20.01 2.80 18.58
CA GLU A 39 20.89 2.57 17.44
C GLU A 39 20.92 3.78 16.51
N ASP A 40 21.84 3.75 15.53
CA ASP A 40 22.01 4.83 14.57
C ASP A 40 20.79 4.96 13.63
N LEU A 41 20.46 6.21 13.29
CA LEU A 41 19.27 6.53 12.49
C LEU A 41 19.32 5.90 11.09
N THR A 42 20.51 5.78 10.50
CA THR A 42 20.71 5.21 9.16
C THR A 42 20.39 3.72 9.15
N GLU A 43 20.87 2.97 10.14
CA GLU A 43 20.65 1.52 10.22
C GLU A 43 19.16 1.22 10.43
N VAL A 44 18.51 1.95 11.34
CA VAL A 44 17.07 1.80 11.58
C VAL A 44 16.27 2.18 10.34
N GLN A 45 16.65 3.25 9.64
CA GLN A 45 16.00 3.65 8.39
C GLN A 45 16.13 2.56 7.32
N ASP A 46 17.32 2.00 7.15
CA ASP A 46 17.57 0.94 6.16
C ASP A 46 16.80 -0.34 6.52
N MET A 47 16.74 -0.72 7.80
CA MET A 47 15.93 -1.85 8.26
C MET A 47 14.44 -1.65 8.02
N LEU A 48 13.91 -0.43 8.24
CA LEU A 48 12.51 -0.11 7.96
C LEU A 48 12.20 -0.11 6.46
N LEU A 49 13.13 0.42 5.64
CA LEU A 49 12.99 0.44 4.18
C LEU A 49 13.13 -0.96 3.56
N ALA A 50 13.93 -1.84 4.17
CA ALA A 50 14.05 -3.24 3.78
C ALA A 50 12.78 -4.05 4.15
N ASN A 51 12.23 -3.80 5.34
CA ASN A 51 11.03 -4.47 5.84
C ASN A 51 9.75 -3.79 5.36
N LYS A 52 9.54 -3.81 4.04
CA LYS A 52 8.28 -3.35 3.43
C LYS A 52 7.27 -4.47 3.41
N VAL A 53 6.09 -4.23 3.98
CA VAL A 53 4.98 -5.19 3.90
C VAL A 53 4.26 -5.01 2.56
N PRO A 54 4.07 -6.08 1.78
CA PRO A 54 3.23 -6.02 0.59
C PRO A 54 1.80 -5.72 1.00
N ALA A 55 1.23 -4.66 0.44
CA ALA A 55 -0.10 -4.19 0.72
C ALA A 55 -0.96 -4.25 -0.54
N SER A 56 -2.23 -4.64 -0.35
CA SER A 56 -3.22 -4.60 -1.41
C SER A 56 -3.59 -3.16 -1.75
N ALA A 57 -3.93 -2.93 -3.02
CA ALA A 57 -4.46 -1.67 -3.46
C ALA A 57 -5.83 -1.44 -2.80
N ARG A 58 -6.00 -0.33 -2.08
CA ARG A 58 -7.30 0.05 -1.49
C ARG A 58 -8.09 0.91 -2.46
N ALA A 59 -9.38 0.64 -2.55
CA ALA A 59 -10.31 1.45 -3.33
C ALA A 59 -10.23 2.94 -2.93
N GLY A 60 -10.09 3.83 -3.91
CA GLY A 60 -9.99 5.28 -3.69
C GLY A 60 -8.60 5.77 -3.26
N ALA A 61 -7.61 4.89 -3.08
CA ALA A 61 -6.23 5.31 -2.91
C ALA A 61 -5.65 5.85 -4.22
N VAL A 62 -4.71 6.78 -4.13
CA VAL A 62 -3.91 7.24 -5.28
C VAL A 62 -2.77 6.25 -5.47
N ALA A 63 -2.58 5.77 -6.70
CA ALA A 63 -1.54 4.79 -7.01
C ALA A 63 -0.14 5.44 -7.02
N PRO A 64 0.78 5.03 -6.12
CA PRO A 64 2.16 5.53 -6.10
C PRO A 64 3.04 4.92 -7.20
N CYS A 65 2.69 3.73 -7.68
CA CYS A 65 3.43 2.97 -8.69
C CYS A 65 2.48 2.46 -9.78
N GLU A 66 3.00 2.23 -10.98
CA GLU A 66 2.24 1.60 -12.06
C GLU A 66 1.99 0.12 -11.75
N VAL A 67 0.78 -0.35 -12.08
CA VAL A 67 0.38 -1.74 -11.84
C VAL A 67 0.03 -2.40 -13.16
N THR A 68 0.74 -3.48 -13.45
CA THR A 68 0.62 -4.22 -14.71
C THR A 68 0.33 -5.68 -14.43
N VAL A 69 -0.55 -6.29 -15.21
CA VAL A 69 -0.87 -7.71 -15.10
C VAL A 69 -0.22 -8.46 -16.25
N SER A 70 0.61 -9.45 -15.93
CA SER A 70 1.25 -10.33 -16.90
C SER A 70 0.34 -11.49 -17.32
N ALA A 71 0.60 -12.04 -18.51
CA ALA A 71 -0.06 -13.24 -18.98
C ALA A 71 0.34 -14.43 -18.09
N GLN A 72 -0.62 -14.92 -17.29
CA GLN A 72 -0.44 -16.05 -16.39
C GLN A 72 -1.78 -16.76 -16.17
N ASN A 73 -1.71 -18.04 -15.79
CA ASN A 73 -2.87 -18.75 -15.28
C ASN A 73 -3.21 -18.24 -13.87
N THR A 74 -4.45 -17.78 -13.70
CA THR A 74 -4.94 -17.20 -12.45
C THR A 74 -5.44 -18.26 -11.47
N GLY A 75 -5.74 -19.48 -11.95
CA GLY A 75 -6.32 -20.54 -11.12
C GLY A 75 -7.74 -20.26 -10.63
N LEU A 76 -8.37 -19.19 -11.12
CA LEU A 76 -9.73 -18.79 -10.76
C LEU A 76 -10.78 -19.55 -11.58
N ASP A 77 -11.95 -19.73 -10.96
CA ASP A 77 -13.12 -20.36 -11.58
C ASP A 77 -13.66 -19.53 -12.76
N PRO A 78 -14.18 -20.19 -13.81
CA PRO A 78 -14.60 -19.55 -15.06
C PRO A 78 -15.79 -18.59 -14.91
N GLU A 79 -16.55 -18.66 -13.82
CA GLU A 79 -17.66 -17.72 -13.54
C GLU A 79 -17.19 -16.27 -13.45
N ASN A 80 -15.96 -16.05 -12.97
CA ASN A 80 -15.39 -14.72 -12.81
C ASN A 80 -14.75 -14.18 -14.11
N ALA A 81 -14.79 -14.93 -15.22
CA ALA A 81 -14.18 -14.51 -16.50
C ALA A 81 -14.82 -13.24 -17.09
N SER A 82 -16.12 -13.03 -16.83
CA SER A 82 -16.87 -11.85 -17.28
C SER A 82 -16.31 -10.54 -16.68
N PHE A 83 -15.79 -10.59 -15.45
CA PHE A 83 -15.15 -9.43 -14.83
C PHE A 83 -13.90 -9.01 -15.60
N PHE A 84 -13.03 -9.95 -15.98
CA PHE A 84 -11.80 -9.63 -16.73
C PHE A 84 -12.07 -9.02 -18.11
N GLN A 85 -13.14 -9.47 -18.78
CA GLN A 85 -13.57 -8.90 -20.06
C GLN A 85 -14.02 -7.44 -19.94
N ALA A 86 -14.68 -7.08 -18.84
CA ALA A 86 -15.11 -5.70 -18.59
C ALA A 86 -13.94 -4.71 -18.44
N PHE A 87 -12.76 -5.19 -18.04
CA PHE A 87 -11.52 -4.38 -17.94
C PHE A 87 -10.65 -4.43 -19.19
N GLY A 88 -11.13 -5.04 -20.28
CA GLY A 88 -10.35 -5.17 -21.52
C GLY A 88 -9.18 -6.15 -21.40
N ILE A 89 -9.17 -7.01 -20.39
CA ILE A 89 -8.17 -8.08 -20.26
C ILE A 89 -8.65 -9.27 -21.11
N THR A 90 -7.85 -9.64 -22.11
CA THR A 90 -8.16 -10.81 -22.95
C THR A 90 -7.81 -12.08 -22.17
N THR A 91 -8.83 -12.82 -21.75
CA THR A 91 -8.70 -14.09 -21.04
C THR A 91 -9.27 -15.25 -21.84
N LYS A 92 -8.72 -16.44 -21.63
CA LYS A 92 -9.20 -17.69 -22.22
C LYS A 92 -9.38 -18.74 -21.13
N ILE A 93 -10.45 -19.51 -21.22
CA ILE A 93 -10.69 -20.62 -20.30
C ILE A 93 -9.92 -21.84 -20.82
N SER A 94 -8.96 -22.29 -20.02
CA SER A 94 -8.12 -23.46 -20.30
C SER A 94 -8.21 -24.41 -19.12
N ARG A 95 -8.56 -25.69 -19.38
CA ARG A 95 -8.61 -26.76 -18.36
C ARG A 95 -9.43 -26.41 -17.10
N GLY A 96 -10.50 -25.63 -17.26
CA GLY A 96 -11.36 -25.22 -16.13
C GLY A 96 -10.85 -24.04 -15.31
N THR A 97 -9.72 -23.42 -15.70
CA THR A 97 -9.15 -22.23 -15.06
C THR A 97 -9.02 -21.07 -16.04
N ILE A 98 -9.03 -19.83 -15.55
CA ILE A 98 -8.87 -18.62 -16.37
C ILE A 98 -7.38 -18.32 -16.63
N GLU A 99 -6.98 -18.32 -17.90
CA GLU A 99 -5.65 -17.89 -18.36
C GLU A 99 -5.71 -16.48 -18.98
N ILE A 100 -4.83 -15.60 -18.51
CA ILE A 100 -4.66 -14.26 -19.09
C ILE A 100 -3.71 -14.35 -20.28
N LEU A 101 -4.13 -13.90 -21.46
CA LEU A 101 -3.33 -13.93 -22.69
C LEU A 101 -2.61 -12.61 -22.97
N SER A 102 -3.25 -11.48 -22.64
CA SER A 102 -2.74 -10.15 -22.94
C SER A 102 -2.11 -9.49 -21.71
N TYR A 103 -0.95 -8.88 -21.91
CA TYR A 103 -0.39 -7.92 -20.96
C TYR A 103 -1.22 -6.63 -20.99
N VAL A 104 -1.71 -6.19 -19.82
CA VAL A 104 -2.50 -4.96 -19.70
C VAL A 104 -2.00 -4.14 -18.51
N GLN A 105 -1.81 -2.86 -18.74
CA GLN A 105 -1.56 -1.87 -17.69
C GLN A 105 -2.91 -1.46 -17.09
N LEU A 106 -3.12 -1.77 -15.82
CA LEU A 106 -4.38 -1.47 -15.12
C LEU A 106 -4.38 -0.05 -14.55
N ILE A 107 -3.27 0.36 -13.93
CA ILE A 107 -3.22 1.61 -13.16
C ILE A 107 -1.92 2.35 -13.48
N LYS A 108 -2.04 3.65 -13.79
CA LYS A 108 -0.89 4.55 -13.95
C LYS A 108 -0.57 5.27 -12.65
N THR A 109 0.64 5.83 -12.57
CA THR A 109 1.04 6.68 -11.45
C THR A 109 0.09 7.88 -11.33
N GLY A 110 -0.44 8.10 -10.13
CA GLY A 110 -1.34 9.23 -9.84
C GLY A 110 -2.83 8.96 -10.08
N ASP A 111 -3.21 7.84 -10.68
CA ASP A 111 -4.62 7.48 -10.86
C ASP A 111 -5.25 6.96 -9.57
N LYS A 112 -6.57 7.16 -9.43
CA LYS A 112 -7.35 6.63 -8.31
C LYS A 112 -7.72 5.18 -8.58
N VAL A 113 -7.39 4.30 -7.65
CA VAL A 113 -7.73 2.88 -7.74
C VAL A 113 -9.23 2.67 -7.64
N GLY A 114 -9.83 2.02 -8.64
CA GLY A 114 -11.23 1.60 -8.62
C GLY A 114 -11.49 0.48 -7.61
N ALA A 115 -12.70 0.39 -7.07
CA ALA A 115 -13.06 -0.68 -6.14
C ALA A 115 -12.96 -2.08 -6.77
N SER A 116 -13.35 -2.19 -8.04
CA SER A 116 -13.24 -3.42 -8.82
C SER A 116 -11.79 -3.81 -9.13
N GLU A 117 -10.93 -2.85 -9.49
CA GLU A 117 -9.50 -3.07 -9.74
C GLU A 117 -8.76 -3.56 -8.48
N ALA A 118 -9.05 -2.93 -7.34
CA ALA A 118 -8.52 -3.35 -6.04
C ALA A 118 -8.90 -4.81 -5.71
N THR A 119 -10.15 -5.19 -6.02
CA THR A 119 -10.64 -6.54 -5.75
C THR A 119 -9.96 -7.55 -6.69
N LEU A 120 -9.78 -7.22 -7.97
CA LEU A 120 -9.06 -8.07 -8.93
C LEU A 120 -7.61 -8.29 -8.51
N LEU A 121 -6.89 -7.24 -8.13
CA LEU A 121 -5.50 -7.36 -7.65
C LEU A 121 -5.41 -8.24 -6.40
N THR A 122 -6.41 -8.15 -5.51
CA THR A 122 -6.51 -9.00 -4.33
C THR A 122 -6.77 -10.47 -4.70
N MET A 123 -7.67 -10.74 -5.67
CA MET A 123 -7.93 -12.11 -6.16
C MET A 123 -6.71 -12.72 -6.86
N LEU A 124 -5.93 -11.91 -7.58
CA LEU A 124 -4.70 -12.34 -8.26
C LEU A 124 -3.49 -12.45 -7.31
N ASN A 125 -3.65 -12.13 -6.02
CA ASN A 125 -2.57 -12.05 -5.04
C ASN A 125 -1.40 -11.12 -5.48
N ILE A 126 -1.72 -10.08 -6.25
CA ILE A 126 -0.76 -9.07 -6.68
C ILE A 126 -0.84 -7.91 -5.67
N PHE A 127 0.27 -7.66 -4.98
CA PHE A 127 0.39 -6.59 -4.00
C PHE A 127 1.33 -5.50 -4.52
N PRO A 128 0.81 -4.53 -5.29
CA PRO A 128 1.65 -3.54 -5.96
C PRO A 128 2.21 -2.48 -5.02
N PHE A 129 1.62 -2.31 -3.83
CA PHE A 129 1.98 -1.22 -2.92
C PHE A 129 2.81 -1.77 -1.77
N SER A 130 3.92 -1.11 -1.50
CA SER A 130 4.70 -1.34 -0.29
C SER A 130 4.34 -0.26 0.72
N ILE A 131 3.76 -0.64 1.86
CA ILE A 131 3.60 0.30 2.97
C ILE A 131 4.86 0.15 3.85
N PRO A 132 5.69 1.20 4.00
CA PRO A 132 6.73 1.17 5.02
C PRO A 132 6.08 1.10 6.40
N VAL A 133 6.64 0.25 7.25
CA VAL A 133 6.19 0.05 8.65
C VAL A 133 6.34 1.33 9.46
#